data_AF-A0A1G2ZLC8-F1
#
_entry.id   AF-A0A1G2ZLC8-F1
#
_cell.length_a   1.000
_cell.length_b   1.000
_cell.length_c   1.000
_cell.angle_alpha   90.00
_cell.angle_beta   90.00
_cell.angle_gamma   90.00
#
_symmetry.space_group_name_H-M   'P 1'
#
loop_
_entity.id
_entity.type
_entity.pdbx_description
1 polymer ?
#
loop_
_entity_poly.entity_id
_entity_poly.type
_entity_poly.pdbx_seq_one_letter_code
_entity_poly.pdbx_strand_id
1 'polypeptide(L)'
;MANTFGARISLDTFTAAIDVNSSFGYKAGTMLKVNSIEWQEPSTAAHTALITDDRGHDVFNETCVTANQSIIKYFHGAWIQNIKIAISGVGSGAIVIVLE
;
A
#
# COMPACT_ATOMS: atom_id res chain seq x y z
N MET A 1 -2.10 12.21 4.59
CA MET A 1 -0.67 12.57 4.80
C MET A 1 0.09 11.32 5.23
N ALA A 2 1.32 11.13 4.75
CA ALA A 2 2.13 9.93 5.04
C ALA A 2 2.89 10.07 6.38
N ASN A 3 2.66 9.17 7.36
CA ASN A 3 3.36 9.15 8.65
C ASN A 3 4.12 7.82 8.85
N THR A 4 5.39 7.88 9.24
CA THR A 4 6.19 6.72 9.70
C THR A 4 6.26 6.69 11.22
N PHE A 5 5.74 5.63 11.83
CA PHE A 5 5.93 5.30 13.24
C PHE A 5 6.53 3.87 13.31
N GLY A 6 7.84 3.77 13.47
CA GLY A 6 8.54 2.48 13.38
C GLY A 6 8.49 1.87 11.97
N ALA A 7 8.65 0.54 11.89
CA ALA A 7 8.55 -0.27 10.67
C ALA A 7 7.12 -0.32 10.10
N ARG A 8 6.38 0.81 10.13
CA ARG A 8 4.99 0.92 9.68
C ARG A 8 4.81 2.23 8.93
N ILE A 9 4.25 2.13 7.75
CA ILE A 9 3.91 3.20 6.83
C ILE A 9 2.39 3.26 6.70
N SER A 10 1.77 4.40 6.99
CA SER A 10 0.32 4.60 6.86
C SER A 10 -0.02 5.65 5.80
N LEU A 11 -0.98 5.34 4.94
CA LEU A 11 -1.45 6.14 3.80
C LEU A 11 -2.98 6.19 3.80
N ASP A 12 -3.57 7.38 3.80
CA ASP A 12 -5.01 7.60 3.97
C ASP A 12 -5.66 8.44 2.87
N THR A 13 -4.86 9.01 1.97
CA THR A 13 -5.30 9.97 0.94
C THR A 13 -4.61 9.65 -0.37
N PHE A 14 -5.38 9.35 -1.42
CA PHE A 14 -4.87 8.88 -2.72
C PHE A 14 -5.26 9.80 -3.88
N THR A 15 -5.13 11.11 -3.66
CA THR A 15 -5.43 12.16 -4.65
C THR A 15 -4.31 12.37 -5.68
N ALA A 16 -3.13 11.81 -5.42
CA ALA A 16 -1.97 11.80 -6.30
C ALA A 16 -1.34 10.40 -6.30
N ALA A 17 -0.49 10.12 -7.30
CA ALA A 17 0.32 8.92 -7.27
C ALA A 17 1.31 9.00 -6.10
N ILE A 18 1.47 7.89 -5.39
CA ILE A 18 2.39 7.78 -4.26
C ILE A 18 3.49 6.80 -4.64
N ASP A 19 4.71 7.31 -4.63
CA ASP A 19 5.92 6.49 -4.58
C ASP A 19 6.35 6.42 -3.11
N VAL A 20 6.21 5.23 -2.51
CA VAL A 20 6.42 5.05 -1.07
C VAL A 20 7.86 5.38 -0.70
N ASN A 21 8.83 4.98 -1.50
CA ASN A 21 10.23 5.24 -1.17
C ASN A 21 10.52 6.74 -1.04
N SER A 22 10.18 7.51 -2.06
CA SER A 22 10.43 8.96 -2.08
C SER A 22 9.58 9.71 -1.07
N SER A 23 8.35 9.27 -0.81
CA SER A 23 7.45 9.89 0.17
C SER A 23 7.95 9.72 1.62
N PHE A 24 8.77 8.71 1.89
CA PHE A 24 9.27 8.38 3.23
C PHE A 24 10.79 8.50 3.36
N GLY A 25 11.45 9.19 2.43
CA GLY A 25 12.88 9.52 2.52
C GLY A 25 13.83 8.35 2.21
N TYR A 26 13.32 7.23 1.70
CA TYR A 26 14.17 6.18 1.15
C TYR A 26 14.71 6.60 -0.21
N LYS A 27 15.89 6.10 -0.58
CA LYS A 27 16.40 6.32 -1.95
C LYS A 27 15.44 5.70 -2.95
N ALA A 28 15.18 6.38 -4.06
CA ALA A 28 14.41 5.84 -5.17
C ALA A 28 14.99 4.47 -5.60
N GLY A 29 14.12 3.48 -5.82
CA GLY A 29 14.53 2.12 -6.18
C GLY A 29 15.02 1.23 -5.03
N THR A 30 15.08 1.73 -3.79
CA THR A 30 15.36 0.91 -2.60
C THR A 30 14.33 -0.23 -2.49
N MET A 31 14.81 -1.45 -2.27
CA MET A 31 13.92 -2.56 -1.94
C MET A 31 13.49 -2.43 -0.47
N LEU A 32 12.20 -2.57 -0.22
CA LEU A 32 11.64 -2.59 1.13
C LEU A 32 11.39 -4.03 1.54
N LYS A 33 11.80 -4.40 2.76
CA LYS A 33 11.47 -5.70 3.34
C LYS A 33 10.07 -5.60 3.93
N VAL A 34 9.09 -6.21 3.27
CA VAL A 34 7.68 -6.06 3.61
C VAL A 34 7.21 -7.32 4.34
N ASN A 35 6.65 -7.13 5.53
CA ASN A 35 5.98 -8.19 6.26
C ASN A 35 4.52 -8.33 5.84
N SER A 36 3.78 -7.22 5.74
CA SER A 36 2.38 -7.22 5.30
C SER A 36 1.95 -5.89 4.68
N ILE A 37 0.92 -5.96 3.83
CA ILE A 37 0.15 -4.80 3.38
C ILE A 37 -1.29 -5.03 3.78
N GLU A 38 -1.87 -4.07 4.48
CA GLU A 38 -3.24 -4.07 4.96
C GLU A 38 -4.00 -2.90 4.34
N TRP A 39 -5.12 -3.22 3.69
CA TRP A 39 -6.11 -2.25 3.29
C TRP A 39 -7.20 -2.16 4.34
N GLN A 40 -7.20 -1.07 5.10
CA GLN A 40 -8.04 -0.83 6.25
C GLN A 40 -9.34 -0.13 5.88
N GLU A 41 -10.45 -0.69 6.35
CA GLU A 41 -11.78 -0.10 6.33
C GLU A 41 -12.21 0.51 4.96
N PRO A 42 -12.20 -0.29 3.86
CA PRO A 42 -12.73 0.18 2.59
C PRO A 42 -14.23 0.50 2.71
N SER A 43 -14.64 1.72 2.37
CA SER A 43 -15.99 2.22 2.67
C SER A 43 -17.11 1.64 1.79
N THR A 44 -16.77 1.02 0.65
CA THR A 44 -17.77 0.64 -0.37
C THR A 44 -17.38 -0.68 -1.02
N ALA A 45 -18.35 -1.60 -1.09
CA ALA A 45 -18.20 -2.82 -1.88
C ALA A 45 -17.92 -2.46 -3.34
N ALA A 46 -17.06 -3.23 -4.02
CA ALA A 46 -16.49 -2.96 -5.34
C ALA A 46 -15.44 -1.84 -5.43
N HIS A 47 -15.11 -1.13 -4.35
CA HIS A 47 -13.84 -0.39 -4.36
C HIS A 47 -12.67 -1.38 -4.51
N THR A 48 -11.61 -0.91 -5.12
CA THR A 48 -10.38 -1.68 -5.33
C THR A 48 -9.19 -1.00 -4.69
N ALA A 49 -8.20 -1.78 -4.32
CA ALA A 49 -6.86 -1.31 -3.97
C ALA A 49 -5.83 -2.02 -4.85
N LEU A 50 -5.19 -1.25 -5.72
CA LEU A 50 -4.12 -1.66 -6.61
C LEU A 50 -2.82 -0.96 -6.21
N ILE A 51 -1.82 -1.77 -5.91
CA ILE A 51 -0.47 -1.36 -5.53
C ILE A 51 0.49 -2.17 -6.39
N THR A 52 1.41 -1.49 -7.06
CA THR A 52 2.39 -2.11 -7.96
C THR A 52 3.81 -1.91 -7.46
N ASP A 53 4.74 -2.67 -8.01
CA ASP A 53 6.16 -2.43 -7.86
C ASP A 53 6.69 -1.47 -8.96
N ASP A 54 8.00 -1.19 -8.96
CA ASP A 54 8.65 -0.35 -9.98
C ASP A 54 8.55 -0.90 -11.41
N ARG A 55 8.29 -2.21 -11.55
CA ARG A 55 8.21 -2.94 -12.82
C ARG A 55 6.78 -3.03 -13.35
N GLY A 56 5.81 -2.52 -12.59
CA GLY A 56 4.39 -2.59 -12.92
C GLY A 56 3.74 -3.92 -12.57
N HIS A 57 4.36 -4.76 -11.73
CA HIS A 57 3.75 -5.98 -11.23
C HIS A 57 2.84 -5.68 -10.05
N ASP A 58 1.68 -6.35 -10.02
CA ASP A 58 0.72 -6.24 -8.93
C ASP A 58 1.31 -6.83 -7.64
N VAL A 59 1.56 -5.97 -6.67
CA VAL A 59 1.98 -6.34 -5.33
C VAL A 59 0.74 -6.64 -4.47
N PHE A 60 -0.28 -5.80 -4.57
CA PHE A 60 -1.56 -5.93 -3.89
C PHE A 60 -2.66 -5.51 -4.86
N ASN A 61 -3.62 -6.39 -5.11
CA ASN A 61 -4.73 -6.13 -6.04
C ASN A 61 -5.98 -6.81 -5.48
N GLU A 62 -6.72 -6.07 -4.66
CA GLU A 62 -7.86 -6.61 -3.94
C GLU A 62 -9.11 -5.78 -4.21
N THR A 63 -10.26 -6.46 -4.20
CA THR A 63 -11.58 -5.83 -4.32
C THR A 63 -12.34 -5.99 -3.02
N CYS A 64 -12.90 -4.90 -2.51
CA CYS A 64 -13.75 -4.92 -1.32
C CYS A 64 -15.05 -5.66 -1.63
N VAL A 65 -15.28 -6.79 -0.98
CA VAL A 65 -16.55 -7.55 -1.11
C VAL A 65 -17.55 -7.10 -0.04
N THR A 66 -17.05 -6.78 1.16
CA THR A 66 -17.85 -6.31 2.30
C THR A 66 -17.32 -4.95 2.74
N ALA A 67 -18.18 -3.93 2.76
CA ALA A 67 -17.80 -2.60 3.24
C ALA A 67 -17.29 -2.66 4.68
N ASN A 68 -16.27 -1.85 4.97
CA ASN A 68 -15.54 -1.71 6.22
C ASN A 68 -14.77 -2.98 6.67
N GLN A 69 -14.68 -4.02 5.83
CA GLN A 69 -13.86 -5.19 6.12
C GLN A 69 -12.44 -4.98 5.62
N SER A 70 -11.47 -4.93 6.55
CA SER A 70 -10.06 -4.84 6.20
C SER A 70 -9.57 -6.10 5.48
N ILE A 71 -8.65 -5.91 4.52
CA ILE A 71 -8.03 -6.98 3.74
C ILE A 71 -6.52 -6.92 3.96
N ILE A 72 -5.91 -8.05 4.31
CA ILE A 72 -4.46 -8.12 4.57
C ILE A 72 -3.81 -9.19 3.70
N LYS A 73 -2.66 -8.83 3.12
CA LYS A 73 -1.78 -9.74 2.40
C LYS A 73 -0.44 -9.80 3.13
N TYR A 74 -0.03 -11.01 3.49
CA TYR A 74 1.26 -11.27 4.13
C TYR A 74 2.32 -11.59 3.10
N PHE A 75 3.50 -11.02 3.31
CA PHE A 75 4.69 -11.19 2.49
C PHE A 75 5.84 -11.83 3.27
N HIS A 76 5.71 -11.96 4.60
CA HIS A 76 6.64 -12.68 5.47
C HIS A 76 8.11 -12.26 5.30
N GLY A 77 8.35 -10.96 5.12
CA GLY A 77 9.71 -10.44 4.98
C GLY A 77 10.26 -10.46 3.55
N ALA A 78 9.40 -10.58 2.54
CA ALA A 78 9.82 -10.52 1.15
C ALA A 78 10.33 -9.11 0.79
N TRP A 79 11.36 -9.08 -0.05
CA TRP A 79 11.88 -7.83 -0.60
C TRP A 79 11.05 -7.39 -1.80
N ILE A 80 10.44 -6.20 -1.71
CA ILE A 80 9.62 -5.61 -2.74
C ILE A 80 10.32 -4.38 -3.30
N GLN A 81 10.50 -4.33 -4.62
CA GLN A 81 11.21 -3.26 -5.29
C GLN A 81 10.28 -2.06 -5.53
N ASN A 82 10.45 -1.00 -4.73
CA ASN A 82 9.71 0.27 -4.81
C ASN A 82 8.19 0.13 -4.88
N ILE A 83 7.49 0.45 -3.79
CA ILE A 83 6.03 0.33 -3.75
C ILE A 83 5.41 1.60 -4.35
N LYS A 84 4.55 1.42 -5.34
CA LYS A 84 3.84 2.50 -6.03
C LYS A 84 2.33 2.32 -5.95
N ILE A 85 1.64 3.42 -5.74
CA ILE A 85 0.17 3.50 -5.76
C ILE A 85 -0.21 4.56 -6.77
N ALA A 86 -0.97 4.17 -7.80
CA ALA A 86 -1.43 5.11 -8.82
C ALA A 86 -2.47 6.09 -8.26
N ILE A 87 -2.71 7.19 -8.98
CA ILE A 87 -3.86 8.07 -8.71
C ILE A 87 -5.12 7.21 -8.77
N SER A 88 -5.97 7.32 -7.75
CA SER A 88 -7.19 6.48 -7.63
C SER A 88 -6.92 4.97 -7.61
N GLY A 89 -5.67 4.55 -7.36
CA GLY A 89 -5.32 3.14 -7.19
C GLY A 89 -6.00 2.51 -5.98
N VAL A 90 -6.43 3.33 -5.01
CA VAL A 90 -7.22 2.91 -3.84
C VAL A 90 -8.51 3.72 -3.80
N GLY A 91 -9.65 3.03 -3.89
CA GLY A 91 -10.97 3.68 -3.98
C GLY A 91 -11.43 4.34 -2.66
N SER A 92 -11.04 3.79 -1.51
CA SER A 92 -11.38 4.30 -0.17
C SER A 92 -10.56 3.62 0.90
N GLY A 93 -10.65 4.07 2.15
CA GLY A 93 -9.95 3.44 3.28
C GLY A 93 -8.48 3.84 3.32
N ALA A 94 -7.70 3.17 4.16
CA ALA A 94 -6.28 3.45 4.34
C ALA A 94 -5.42 2.25 3.95
N ILE A 95 -4.23 2.48 3.43
CA ILE A 95 -3.20 1.46 3.23
C ILE A 95 -2.19 1.57 4.36
N VAL A 96 -1.92 0.43 4.99
CA VAL A 96 -0.84 0.26 5.97
C VAL A 96 0.14 -0.75 5.40
N ILE A 97 1.41 -0.38 5.37
CA ILE A 97 2.51 -1.26 4.99
C ILE A 97 3.36 -1.49 6.24
N VAL A 98 3.52 -2.75 6.63
CA VAL A 98 4.38 -3.16 7.75
C VAL A 98 5.68 -3.70 7.16
N LEU A 99 6.78 -3.06 7.53
CA LEU A 99 8.15 -3.43 7.19
C LEU A 99 8.71 -4.40 8.25
N GLU A 100 9.76 -5.13 7.89
CA GLU A 100 10.57 -5.97 8.80
C GLU A 100 11.94 -5.36 9.09
#